data_AF-A0A4Z0F6Q9-F1
#
_entry.id   AF-A0A4Z0F6Q9-F1
#
_cell.length_a   1.000
_cell.length_b   1.000
_cell.length_c   1.000
_cell.angle_alpha   90.00
_cell.angle_beta   90.00
_cell.angle_gamma   90.00
#
_symmetry.space_group_name_H-M   'P 1'
#
loop_
_entity.id
_entity.type
_entity.pdbx_description
1 polymer ?
#
loop_
_entity_poly.entity_id
_entity_poly.type
_entity_poly.pdbx_seq_one_letter_code
_entity_poly.pdbx_strand_id
1 'polypeptide(L)'
;MLSRIKYTSKKNNIPFNLTPDDIPFLPDKCPVLGIKLNFRNGKGWKRDRPSIDRIRPELGYIKGNVRVISARANLLKNDATVEELEAVLEDLKRIRRDDKDSDIRP
;
A
#
# COMPACT_ATOMS: atom_id res chain seq x y z
N MET A 1 3.80 0.35 15.92
CA MET A 1 3.54 0.80 14.53
C MET A 1 3.55 2.32 14.46
N LEU A 2 2.67 3.01 15.21
CA LEU A 2 2.64 4.47 15.32
C LEU A 2 3.97 5.13 15.72
N SER A 3 4.65 4.60 16.75
CA SER A 3 5.92 5.20 17.21
C SER A 3 7.02 5.21 16.14
N ARG A 4 7.05 4.18 15.28
CA ARG A 4 7.99 4.09 14.16
C ARG A 4 7.63 5.07 13.05
N ILE A 5 6.34 5.19 12.72
CA ILE A 5 5.85 6.17 11.75
C ILE A 5 6.17 7.59 12.24
N LYS A 6 5.85 7.92 13.50
CA LYS A 6 6.17 9.22 14.11
C LYS A 6 7.66 9.56 14.00
N TYR A 7 8.54 8.59 14.30
CA TYR A 7 9.98 8.76 14.17
C TYR A 7 10.40 9.01 12.71
N THR A 8 9.93 8.20 11.76
CA THR A 8 10.26 8.35 10.34
C THR A 8 9.70 9.66 9.75
N SER A 9 8.48 10.05 10.14
CA SER A 9 7.88 11.33 9.75
C SER A 9 8.70 12.51 10.22
N LYS A 10 9.17 12.49 11.47
CA LYS A 10 10.07 13.54 12.00
C LYS A 10 11.38 13.60 11.23
N LYS A 11 11.96 12.44 10.87
CA LYS A 11 13.21 12.37 10.10
C LYS A 11 13.07 12.93 8.68
N ASN A 12 11.91 12.70 8.05
CA ASN A 12 11.67 13.05 6.66
C ASN A 12 10.85 14.35 6.49
N ASN A 13 10.68 15.15 7.55
CA ASN A 13 9.84 16.36 7.56
C ASN A 13 8.42 16.15 7.00
N ILE A 14 7.82 14.98 7.25
CA ILE A 14 6.46 14.65 6.82
C ILE A 14 5.48 15.12 7.89
N PRO A 15 4.41 15.88 7.55
CA PRO A 15 3.35 16.23 8.49
C PRO A 15 2.81 15.00 9.22
N PHE A 16 2.72 15.08 10.55
CA PHE A 16 2.23 14.01 11.40
C PHE A 16 1.31 14.57 12.49
N ASN A 17 0.02 14.23 12.42
CA ASN A 17 -1.00 14.61 13.40
C ASN A 17 -1.99 13.46 13.64
N LEU A 18 -1.47 12.23 13.79
CA LEU A 18 -2.30 11.06 14.10
C LEU A 18 -2.20 10.71 15.57
N THR A 19 -3.36 10.46 16.18
CA THR A 19 -3.51 9.74 17.43
C THR A 19 -3.92 8.28 17.16
N PRO A 20 -3.82 7.37 18.15
CA PRO A 20 -4.34 6.00 18.00
C PRO A 20 -5.81 5.94 17.57
N ASP A 21 -6.62 6.91 18.01
CA ASP A 21 -8.06 6.98 17.71
C ASP A 21 -8.35 7.44 16.28
N ASP A 22 -7.38 8.06 15.61
CA ASP A 22 -7.50 8.47 14.20
C ASP A 22 -7.15 7.34 13.21
N ILE A 23 -6.68 6.19 13.69
CA ILE A 23 -6.45 5.03 12.83
C ILE A 23 -7.80 4.38 12.53
N PRO A 24 -8.22 4.30 11.25
CA PRO A 24 -9.47 3.65 10.90
C PRO A 24 -9.47 2.16 11.28
N PHE A 25 -10.68 1.60 11.39
CA PHE A 25 -10.92 0.20 11.72
C PHE A 25 -9.94 -0.75 10.99
N LEU A 26 -9.44 -1.75 11.71
CA LEU A 26 -8.51 -2.75 11.19
C LEU A 26 -9.29 -3.81 10.38
N PRO A 27 -9.23 -3.81 9.04
CA PRO A 27 -10.02 -4.75 8.27
C PRO A 27 -9.41 -6.15 8.31
N ASP A 28 -10.24 -7.19 8.30
CA ASP A 28 -9.76 -8.58 8.22
C ASP A 28 -9.05 -8.89 6.89
N LYS A 29 -9.42 -8.16 5.84
CA LYS A 29 -8.85 -8.28 4.50
C LYS A 29 -8.35 -6.93 3.99
N CYS A 30 -7.26 -6.96 3.23
CA CYS A 30 -6.73 -5.79 2.55
C CYS A 30 -7.78 -5.26 1.55
N PRO A 31 -8.20 -4.00 1.64
CA PRO A 31 -9.22 -3.45 0.75
C PRO A 31 -8.75 -3.31 -0.71
N VAL A 32 -7.42 -3.33 -0.95
CA VAL A 32 -6.84 -3.20 -2.30
C VAL A 32 -6.64 -4.56 -2.97
N LEU A 33 -6.12 -5.55 -2.24
CA LEU A 33 -5.71 -6.84 -2.81
C LEU A 33 -6.58 -8.02 -2.37
N GLY A 34 -7.56 -7.80 -1.48
CA GLY A 34 -8.42 -8.86 -0.96
C GLY A 34 -7.75 -9.91 -0.06
N ILE A 35 -6.45 -9.79 0.20
CA ILE A 35 -5.70 -10.76 1.02
C ILE A 35 -6.02 -10.61 2.52
N LYS A 36 -6.11 -11.73 3.25
CA LYS A 36 -6.30 -11.72 4.71
C LYS A 36 -5.12 -11.03 5.40
N LEU A 37 -5.39 -10.06 6.27
CA LEU A 37 -4.35 -9.37 7.02
C LEU A 37 -3.90 -10.20 8.22
N ASN A 38 -2.59 -10.21 8.45
CA ASN A 38 -1.99 -10.94 9.55
C ASN A 38 -1.44 -9.98 10.58
N PHE A 39 -2.17 -9.85 11.69
CA PHE A 39 -1.82 -8.98 12.81
C PHE A 39 -0.81 -9.62 13.78
N ARG A 40 -0.39 -10.88 13.56
CA ARG A 40 0.58 -11.54 14.43
C ARG A 40 1.96 -10.88 14.26
N ASN A 41 2.59 -10.59 15.39
CA ASN A 41 3.94 -10.06 15.40
C ASN A 41 4.93 -11.11 14.90
N GLY A 42 5.76 -10.73 13.93
CA GLY A 42 6.81 -11.58 13.36
C GLY A 42 7.98 -10.73 12.86
N LYS A 43 9.15 -11.36 12.80
CA LYS A 43 10.36 -10.77 12.20
C LYS A 43 10.21 -10.73 10.67
N GLY A 44 10.83 -9.72 10.05
CA GLY A 44 10.87 -9.57 8.60
C GLY A 44 9.65 -8.89 7.98
N TRP A 45 9.78 -8.62 6.67
CA TRP A 45 8.69 -8.14 5.82
C TRP A 45 7.80 -9.31 5.42
N LYS A 46 6.48 -9.12 5.47
CA LYS A 46 5.49 -10.11 5.03
C LYS A 46 4.39 -9.42 4.23
N ARG A 47 3.93 -10.09 3.18
CA ARG A 47 3.00 -9.54 2.17
C ARG A 47 1.66 -9.13 2.78
N ASP A 48 1.19 -9.92 3.74
CA ASP A 48 -0.09 -9.86 4.46
C ASP A 48 -0.05 -8.99 5.72
N ARG A 49 1.12 -8.43 6.06
CA ARG A 49 1.27 -7.58 7.25
C ARG A 49 0.44 -6.30 7.08
N PRO A 50 -0.31 -5.85 8.09
CA PRO A 50 -0.99 -4.57 8.04
C PRO A 50 0.03 -3.42 7.96
N SER A 51 -0.31 -2.38 7.20
CA SER A 51 0.48 -1.16 6.99
C SER A 51 -0.45 0.04 6.99
N ILE A 52 -0.01 1.14 7.62
CA ILE A 52 -0.71 2.43 7.57
C ILE A 52 -0.25 3.13 6.29
N ASP A 53 -1.17 3.28 5.35
CA ASP A 53 -0.96 3.94 4.06
C ASP A 53 -1.53 5.36 4.09
N ARG A 54 -0.85 6.27 3.40
CA ARG A 54 -1.32 7.65 3.18
C ARG A 54 -2.18 7.65 1.92
N ILE A 55 -3.45 8.04 2.05
CA ILE A 55 -4.38 8.10 0.91
C ILE A 55 -3.81 9.06 -0.14
N ARG A 56 -3.47 10.28 0.30
CA ARG A 56 -2.73 11.29 -0.45
C ARG A 56 -1.32 11.43 0.13
N PRO A 57 -0.27 10.89 -0.53
CA PRO A 57 1.09 10.89 0.00
C PRO A 57 1.61 12.26 0.44
N GLU A 58 1.22 13.32 -0.29
CA GLU A 58 1.65 14.71 -0.14
C GLU A 58 1.14 15.38 1.14
N LEU A 59 -0.01 14.95 1.68
CA LEU A 59 -0.55 15.53 2.91
C LEU A 59 0.06 14.93 4.19
N GLY A 60 0.84 13.86 4.07
CA GLY A 60 1.45 13.19 5.22
C GLY A 60 0.47 12.36 6.05
N TYR A 61 0.87 12.06 7.28
CA TYR A 61 0.12 11.23 8.22
C TYR A 61 -0.80 12.12 9.07
N ILE A 62 -1.93 12.52 8.52
CA ILE A 62 -2.94 13.37 9.18
C ILE A 62 -4.28 12.65 9.28
N LYS A 63 -5.12 13.09 10.23
CA LYS A 63 -6.49 12.59 10.40
C LYS A 63 -7.26 12.63 9.08
N GLY A 64 -7.93 11.53 8.75
CA GLY A 64 -8.70 11.39 7.51
C GLY A 64 -7.88 11.15 6.24
N ASN A 65 -6.54 11.17 6.31
CA ASN A 65 -5.66 10.87 5.17
C ASN A 65 -4.93 9.52 5.30
N VAL A 66 -5.41 8.65 6.17
CA VAL A 66 -4.79 7.34 6.40
C VAL A 66 -5.78 6.21 6.27
N ARG A 67 -5.27 5.05 5.87
CA ARG A 67 -6.01 3.78 5.83
C ARG A 67 -5.10 2.62 6.15
N VAL A 68 -5.69 1.47 6.49
CA VAL A 68 -4.94 0.23 6.73
C VAL A 68 -5.05 -0.68 5.52
N ILE A 69 -3.91 -0.99 4.92
CA ILE A 69 -3.79 -1.92 3.79
C ILE A 69 -2.67 -2.93 4.06
N SER A 70 -2.55 -3.96 3.23
CA SER A 70 -1.42 -4.89 3.32
C SER A 70 -0.09 -4.21 2.93
N ALA A 71 1.01 -4.65 3.52
CA ALA A 71 2.36 -4.19 3.19
C ALA A 71 2.69 -4.40 1.70
N ARG A 72 2.16 -5.45 1.06
CA ARG A 72 2.27 -5.63 -0.39
C ARG A 72 1.56 -4.53 -1.17
N ALA A 73 0.32 -4.21 -0.81
CA ALA A 73 -0.43 -3.11 -1.46
C ALA A 73 0.27 -1.77 -1.27
N ASN A 74 0.78 -1.50 -0.06
CA ASN A 74 1.54 -0.29 0.22
C ASN A 74 2.85 -0.21 -0.57
N LEU A 75 3.51 -1.35 -0.80
CA LEU A 75 4.72 -1.42 -1.62
C LEU A 75 4.42 -1.19 -3.11
N LEU A 76 3.33 -1.75 -3.62
CA LEU A 76 2.91 -1.54 -5.01
C LEU A 76 2.50 -0.09 -5.27
N LYS A 77 1.78 0.54 -4.32
CA LYS A 77 1.42 1.96 -4.42
C LYS A 77 2.62 2.87 -4.23
N ASN A 78 3.43 2.61 -3.20
CA ASN A 78 4.55 3.45 -2.77
C ASN A 78 4.22 4.95 -2.83
N ASP A 79 5.01 5.72 -3.57
CA ASP A 79 4.88 7.13 -3.92
C ASP A 79 4.40 7.34 -5.36
N ALA A 80 3.94 6.29 -6.03
CA ALA A 80 3.50 6.37 -7.42
C ALA A 80 2.26 7.25 -7.56
N THR A 81 2.23 8.03 -8.65
CA THR A 81 1.03 8.75 -9.07
C THR A 81 0.01 7.79 -9.70
N VAL A 82 -1.22 8.27 -9.90
CA VAL A 82 -2.25 7.46 -10.57
C VAL A 82 -1.83 7.15 -11.99
N GLU A 83 -1.27 8.12 -12.69
CA GLU A 83 -0.80 8.00 -14.08
C GLU A 83 0.33 6.98 -14.21
N GLU A 84 1.27 6.95 -13.26
CA GLU A 84 2.33 5.95 -13.21
C GLU A 84 1.77 4.53 -13.01
N LEU A 85 0.80 4.37 -12.10
CA LEU A 85 0.16 3.08 -11.87
C LEU A 85 -0.68 2.61 -13.06
N GLU A 86 -1.33 3.54 -13.77
CA GLU A 86 -2.06 3.24 -15.01
C GLU A 86 -1.10 2.80 -16.12
N ALA A 87 0.04 3.49 -16.30
CA ALA A 87 1.05 3.10 -17.28
C ALA A 87 1.61 1.70 -16.99
N VAL A 88 1.93 1.39 -15.73
CA VAL A 88 2.36 0.05 -15.31
C VAL A 88 1.26 -0.99 -15.58
N LEU A 89 0.00 -0.67 -15.30
CA LEU A 89 -1.12 -1.57 -15.55
C LEU A 89 -1.31 -1.85 -17.05
N GLU A 90 -1.20 -0.85 -17.91
CA GLU A 90 -1.36 -1.01 -19.35
C GLU A 90 -0.21 -1.84 -19.96
N ASP A 91 1.03 -1.65 -19.52
CA ASP A 91 2.14 -2.49 -19.96
C ASP A 91 1.95 -3.96 -19.54
N LEU A 92 1.54 -4.21 -18.30
CA LEU A 92 1.22 -5.56 -17.82
C LEU A 92 0.07 -6.21 -18.61
N LYS A 93 -0.94 -5.44 -19.00
CA LYS A 93 -2.03 -5.93 -19.85
C LYS A 93 -1.54 -6.24 -21.26
N ARG A 94 -0.66 -5.41 -21.82
CA ARG A 94 -0.07 -5.61 -23.16
C ARG A 94 0.73 -6.91 -23.19
N ILE A 95 1.66 -7.10 -22.25
CA ILE A 95 2.47 -8.33 -22.15
C ILE A 95 1.57 -9.56 -22.00
N ARG A 96 0.55 -9.49 -21.13
CA ARG A 96 -0.38 -10.62 -20.93
C ARG A 96 -1.21 -10.95 -22.17
N ARG A 97 -1.45 -9.99 -23.07
CA ARG A 97 -2.11 -10.25 -24.37
C ARG A 97 -1.13 -10.92 -25.33
N ASP A 98 0.10 -10.41 -25.40
CA ASP A 98 1.16 -10.95 -26.25
C ASP A 98 1.50 -12.42 -25.88
N ASP A 99 1.51 -12.74 -24.58
CA ASP A 99 1.68 -14.13 -24.09
C ASP A 99 0.57 -15.07 -24.59
N LYS A 100 -0.69 -14.60 -24.62
CA LYS A 100 -1.83 -15.39 -25.09
C LYS A 100 -1.83 -15.61 -26.60
N ASP A 101 -1.25 -14.70 -27.37
CA ASP A 101 -1.12 -14.84 -28.82
C ASP A 101 0.10 -15.71 -29.20
N SER A 102 1.06 -15.92 -28.30
CA SER A 102 2.20 -16.83 -28.52
C SER A 102 1.89 -18.32 -28.34
N ASP A 103 0.78 -18.67 -27.66
CA ASP A 103 0.25 -20.04 -27.54
C ASP A 103 -0.59 -20.47 -28.76
N ILE A 104 -0.74 -19.61 -29.77
CA ILE A 104 -1.40 -19.92 -31.05
C ILE A 104 -0.35 -19.94 -32.17
N ARG A 105 0.55 -20.92 -32.14
CA ARG A 105 1.26 -21.34 -33.36
C ARG A 105 1.24 -22.87 -33.46
N PRO A 106 0.78 -23.42 -34.60
CA PRO A 106 0.88 -24.86 -34.86
C PRO A 106 2.34 -25.31 -35.01
#